data_AF-A0A3D2FP99-F1
#
_entry.id   AF-A0A3D2FP99-F1
#
_cell.length_a   1.000
_cell.length_b   1.000
_cell.length_c   1.000
_cell.angle_alpha   90.00
_cell.angle_beta   90.00
_cell.angle_gamma   90.00
#
_symmetry.space_group_name_H-M   'P 1'
#
loop_
_entity.id
_entity.type
_entity.pdbx_description
1 polymer ?
#
loop_
_entity_poly.entity_id
_entity_poly.type
_entity_poly.pdbx_seq_one_letter_code
_entity_poly.pdbx_strand_id
1 'polypeptide(L)' 'MLSIKSFHIFFISISIIVTVGYGIWQLQNPSIYASFSTILGVLGLLSGTGLILYLQKVIKKFKTI' A
#
# COMPACT_ATOMS: atom_id res chain seq x y z
N MET A 1 -20.30 -14.06 -5.03
CA MET A 1 -20.27 -12.69 -4.46
C MET A 1 -19.30 -12.69 -3.29
N LEU A 2 -18.27 -11.85 -3.30
CA LEU A 2 -17.39 -11.67 -2.14
C LEU A 2 -18.18 -10.96 -1.04
N SER A 3 -18.01 -11.39 0.21
CA SER A 3 -18.49 -10.61 1.35
C SER A 3 -17.84 -9.22 1.34
N ILE A 4 -18.57 -8.19 1.75
CA ILE A 4 -18.06 -6.82 1.89
C ILE A 4 -16.75 -6.82 2.70
N LYS A 5 -16.66 -7.64 3.76
CA LYS A 5 -15.45 -7.76 4.59
C LYS A 5 -14.24 -8.25 3.76
N SER A 6 -14.45 -9.29 2.96
CA SER A 6 -13.40 -9.90 2.13
C SER A 6 -13.00 -9.00 0.96
N PHE A 7 -13.96 -8.30 0.34
CA PHE A 7 -13.68 -7.33 -0.71
C PHE A 7 -12.82 -6.17 -0.19
N HIS A 8 -13.13 -5.66 1.00
CA HIS A 8 -12.36 -4.57 1.61
C HIS A 8 -10.91 -4.98 1.94
N ILE A 9 -10.72 -6.17 2.51
CA ILE A 9 -9.38 -6.71 2.77
C ILE A 9 -8.60 -6.89 1.47
N PHE A 10 -9.23 -7.44 0.43
CA PHE A 10 -8.61 -7.65 -0.88
C PHE A 10 -8.14 -6.32 -1.49
N PHE A 11 -8.97 -5.28 -1.43
CA PHE A 11 -8.63 -3.97 -1.94
C PHE A 11 -7.42 -3.37 -1.22
N ILE A 12 -7.39 -3.40 0.11
CA ILE A 12 -6.25 -2.91 0.90
C ILE A 12 -4.96 -3.67 0.54
N SER A 13 -5.04 -5.00 0.40
CA SER A 13 -3.88 -5.82 0.03
C SER A 13 -3.30 -5.43 -1.33
N ILE A 14 -4.16 -5.22 -2.34
CA ILE A 14 -3.72 -4.75 -3.67
C ILE A 14 -3.12 -3.35 -3.58
N SER A 15 -3.74 -2.43 -2.83
CA SER A 15 -3.19 -1.08 -2.66
C SER A 15 -1.80 -1.11 -2.03
N ILE A 16 -1.55 -1.99 -1.05
CA ILE A 16 -0.20 -2.18 -0.46
C ILE A 16 0.78 -2.64 -1.54
N ILE A 17 0.43 -3.68 -2.32
CA ILE A 17 1.31 -4.22 -3.37
C ILE A 17 1.69 -3.14 -4.38
N VAL A 18 0.72 -2.35 -4.83
CA VAL A 18 0.95 -1.28 -5.83
C VAL A 18 1.81 -0.16 -5.26
N THR A 19 1.47 0.35 -4.07
CA THR A 19 2.17 1.50 -3.46
C THR A 19 3.59 1.16 -3.02
N VAL A 20 3.77 0.01 -2.35
CA VAL A 20 5.09 -0.48 -1.95
C VAL A 20 5.91 -0.91 -3.17
N GLY A 21 5.29 -1.62 -4.12
CA GLY A 21 5.94 -2.07 -5.34
C GLY A 21 6.49 -0.91 -6.17
N TYR A 22 5.68 0.14 -6.37
CA TYR A 22 6.14 1.36 -7.04
C TYR A 22 7.27 2.05 -6.27
N GLY A 23 7.14 2.16 -4.94
CA GLY A 23 8.18 2.75 -4.10
C GLY A 23 9.52 2.02 -4.19
N ILE A 24 9.52 0.69 -4.12
CA ILE A 24 10.72 -0.14 -4.28
C ILE A 24 11.28 -0.01 -5.69
N TRP A 25 10.42 -0.07 -6.72
CA TRP A 25 10.84 0.07 -8.11
C TRP A 25 11.52 1.42 -8.37
N GLN A 26 11.00 2.51 -7.80
CA GLN A 26 11.60 3.85 -7.91
C GLN A 26 12.96 3.93 -7.21
N LEU A 27 13.15 3.24 -6.07
CA LEU A 27 14.45 3.16 -5.40
C LEU A 27 15.49 2.38 -6.21
N GLN A 28 15.05 1.35 -6.94
CA GLN A 28 15.91 0.54 -7.80
C GLN A 28 16.22 1.21 -9.14
N ASN A 29 15.36 2.13 -9.59
CA ASN A 29 15.49 2.85 -10.86
C ASN A 29 15.56 4.36 -10.59
N PRO A 30 16.64 4.86 -9.95
CA PRO A 30 16.79 6.28 -9.65
C PRO A 30 16.89 7.07 -10.97
N SER A 31 15.82 7.78 -11.30
CA SER A 31 15.76 8.64 -12.47
C SER A 31 16.50 9.95 -12.22
N ILE A 32 17.55 10.21 -12.99
CA ILE A 32 18.45 11.37 -12.87
C ILE A 32 17.72 12.73 -12.97
N TYR A 33 16.55 12.78 -13.63
CA TYR A 33 15.79 14.01 -13.88
C TYR A 33 14.36 14.02 -13.29
N ALA A 34 13.97 13.06 -12.45
CA ALA A 34 12.60 13.00 -11.93
C ALA A 34 12.53 13.11 -10.40
N SER A 35 12.85 14.30 -9.89
CA SER A 35 12.64 14.67 -8.49
C SER A 35 11.19 14.40 -8.06
N PHE A 36 10.22 14.65 -8.95
CA PHE A 36 8.81 14.38 -8.70
C PHE A 36 8.49 12.88 -8.55
N SER A 37 9.00 12.02 -9.44
CA SER A 37 8.82 10.56 -9.35
C SER A 37 9.45 10.00 -8.07
N THR A 38 10.58 10.55 -7.65
CA THR A 38 11.26 10.15 -6.41
C THR A 38 10.43 10.49 -5.18
N ILE A 39 9.86 11.70 -5.13
CA ILE A 39 8.93 12.10 -4.05
C ILE A 39 7.70 11.17 -4.02
N LEU A 40 7.12 10.87 -5.19
CA LEU A 40 6.00 9.93 -5.28
C LEU A 40 6.38 8.52 -4.81
N GLY A 41 7.60 8.05 -5.10
CA GLY A 41 8.10 6.77 -4.62
C GLY A 41 8.18 6.72 -3.09
N VAL A 42 8.73 7.77 -2.47
CA VAL A 42 8.79 7.89 -1.00
C VAL A 42 7.40 7.96 -0.38
N LEU A 43 6.49 8.76 -0.95
CA LEU A 43 5.09 8.82 -0.51
C LEU A 43 4.38 7.47 -0.71
N GLY A 44 4.71 6.73 -1.76
CA GLY A 44 4.26 5.36 -1.99
C GLY A 44 4.67 4.41 -0.87
N LEU A 45 5.94 4.45 -0.43
CA LEU A 45 6.41 3.64 0.68
C LEU A 45 5.76 4.03 2.02
N LEU A 46 5.59 5.34 2.27
CA LEU A 46 4.93 5.82 3.49
C LEU A 46 3.45 5.43 3.53
N SER A 47 2.73 5.62 2.43
CA SER A 47 1.32 5.23 2.31
C SER A 47 1.14 3.71 2.38
N GLY A 48 2.01 2.93 1.74
CA GLY A 48 2.06 1.47 1.83
C GLY A 48 2.26 0.98 3.26
N THR A 49 3.20 1.59 4.00
CA THR A 49 3.39 1.31 5.44
C THR A 49 2.14 1.62 6.26
N GLY A 50 1.52 2.78 6.01
CA GLY A 50 0.25 3.16 6.64
C GLY A 50 -0.88 2.17 6.35
N LEU A 51 -0.96 1.68 5.11
CA LEU A 51 -1.94 0.67 4.69
C LEU A 51 -1.69 -0.69 5.36
N ILE A 52 -0.44 -1.10 5.58
CA ILE A 52 -0.12 -2.33 6.34
C ILE A 52 -0.65 -2.23 7.78
N LEU A 53 -0.39 -1.10 8.46
CA LEU A 53 -0.91 -0.86 9.81
C LEU A 53 -2.44 -0.83 9.83
N TYR A 54 -3.07 -0.21 8.82
CA TYR A 54 -4.52 -0.18 8.67
C TYR A 54 -5.09 -1.59 8.43
N LEU A 55 -4.47 -2.40 7.57
CA LEU A 55 -4.89 -3.78 7.29
C LEU A 55 -4.90 -4.62 8.58
N GLN A 56 -3.86 -4.49 9.41
CA GLN A 56 -3.80 -5.17 10.70
C GLN A 56 -4.96 -4.75 11.62
N LYS A 57 -5.30 -3.45 11.67
CA LYS A 57 -6.44 -2.94 12.44
C LYS A 57 -7.77 -3.48 11.91
N VAL A 58 -7.95 -3.54 10.59
CA VAL A 58 -9.16 -4.06 9.94
C VAL A 58 -9.35 -5.55 10.23
N ILE A 59 -8.29 -6.35 10.10
CA ILE A 59 -8.34 -7.79 10.40
C ILE A 59 -8.70 -8.01 11.87
N LYS A 60 -8.07 -7.27 12.81
CA LYS A 60 -8.43 -7.33 14.23
C LYS A 60 -9.90 -6.97 14.46
N LYS A 61 -10.37 -5.86 13.87
CA LYS A 61 -11.78 -5.43 13.96
C LYS A 61 -12.76 -6.52 13.49
N PHE A 62 -12.48 -7.19 12.38
CA PHE A 62 -13.34 -8.27 11.88
C PHE A 62 -13.25 -9.58 12.66
N LYS A 63 -12.20 -9.78 13.47
CA LYS A 63 -12.08 -10.93 14.36
C LYS A 63 -12.81 -10.72 15.69
N THR A 64 -12.90 -9.47 16.15
CA THR A 64 -13.55 -9.10 17.42
C THR A 64 -15.06 -8.90 17.28
N ILE A 65 -15.58 -8.70 16.06
CA ILE A 65 -17.01 -8.50 15.74
C ILE A 65 -17.54 -9.67 14.91
#